data_AF-M5RJE2-F1
#
_entry.id   AF-M5RJE2-F1
#
_cell.length_a   1.000
_cell.length_b   1.000
_cell.length_c   1.000
_cell.angle_alpha   90.00
_cell.angle_beta   90.00
_cell.angle_gamma   90.00
#
_symmetry.space_group_name_H-M   'P 1'
#
loop_
_entity.id
_entity.type
_entity.pdbx_description
1 polymer ?
#
loop_
_entity_poly.entity_id
_entity_poly.type
_entity_poly.pdbx_seq_one_letter_code
_entity_poly.pdbx_strand_id
1 'polypeptide(L)'
;MNRFIHIRSNKFPILPGEQHELVNDGIYGKALAEYLQLKLADRDYVTPFVCCEDWGWWVEIKSAPNQAVPFKFGVCIYSAIPTEDEGEDQSPTDFACTEGTSGLRNWSWKKMRFIDTAPWTHQLHEELLEIFQADKDVEIIGTSEEFPL
;
A
#
# COMPACT_ATOMS: atom_id res chain seq x y z
N MET A 1 13.46 -7.55 -5.97
CA MET A 1 12.61 -6.68 -6.81
C MET A 1 11.30 -6.50 -6.06
N ASN A 2 10.67 -5.33 -6.19
CA ASN A 2 9.37 -5.13 -5.54
C ASN A 2 8.33 -6.00 -6.25
N ARG A 3 7.49 -6.67 -5.49
CA ARG A 3 6.42 -7.52 -6.04
C ARG A 3 5.08 -6.83 -5.77
N PHE A 4 4.32 -6.58 -6.82
CA PHE A 4 2.95 -6.10 -6.72
C PHE A 4 2.01 -7.24 -6.33
N ILE A 5 1.07 -6.94 -5.45
CA ILE A 5 -0.08 -7.77 -5.11
C ILE A 5 -1.28 -7.12 -5.80
N HIS A 6 -1.86 -7.81 -6.79
CA HIS A 6 -3.10 -7.39 -7.43
C HIS A 6 -4.27 -8.00 -6.67
N ILE A 7 -5.17 -7.14 -6.20
CA ILE A 7 -6.41 -7.54 -5.55
C ILE A 7 -7.62 -6.96 -6.28
N ARG A 8 -8.76 -7.65 -6.14
CA ARG A 8 -10.07 -7.14 -6.53
C ARG A 8 -11.00 -7.16 -5.33
N SER A 9 -11.72 -6.06 -5.10
CA SER A 9 -12.70 -5.96 -4.01
C SER A 9 -13.65 -4.77 -4.19
N ASN A 10 -14.93 -4.99 -3.89
CA ASN A 10 -15.94 -3.91 -3.77
C ASN A 10 -15.98 -3.29 -2.37
N LYS A 11 -15.11 -3.72 -1.46
CA LYS A 11 -15.12 -3.33 -0.04
C LYS A 11 -14.63 -1.91 0.22
N PHE A 12 -13.86 -1.35 -0.71
CA PHE A 12 -13.12 -0.11 -0.53
C PHE A 12 -13.76 1.02 -1.33
N PRO A 13 -14.82 1.68 -0.80
CA PRO A 13 -15.48 2.77 -1.50
C PRO A 13 -14.60 4.01 -1.53
N ILE A 14 -14.91 4.93 -2.45
CA ILE A 14 -14.44 6.31 -2.37
C ILE A 14 -15.01 6.93 -1.09
N LEU A 15 -14.13 7.49 -0.25
CA LEU A 15 -14.53 8.08 1.02
C LEU A 15 -15.07 9.51 0.82
N PRO A 16 -16.04 9.96 1.65
CA PRO A 16 -16.53 11.33 1.59
C PRO A 16 -15.41 12.36 1.74
N GLY A 17 -15.23 13.21 0.73
CA GLY A 17 -14.21 14.27 0.73
C GLY A 17 -12.85 13.83 0.17
N GLU A 18 -12.67 12.55 -0.17
CA GLU A 18 -11.43 12.02 -0.75
C GLU A 18 -11.02 12.79 -2.02
N GLN A 19 -11.98 13.22 -2.84
CA GLN A 19 -11.70 14.00 -4.05
C GLN A 19 -10.93 15.32 -3.77
N HIS A 20 -11.05 15.87 -2.57
CA HIS A 20 -10.37 17.12 -2.18
C HIS A 20 -8.95 16.89 -1.66
N GLU A 21 -8.58 15.63 -1.43
CA GLU A 21 -7.24 15.22 -0.99
C GLU A 21 -6.38 14.73 -2.16
N LEU A 22 -7.00 14.45 -3.31
CA LEU A 22 -6.31 13.94 -4.49
C LEU A 22 -5.25 14.92 -4.99
N VAL A 23 -4.05 14.38 -5.25
CA VAL A 23 -2.98 15.10 -5.94
C VAL A 23 -3.26 15.14 -7.45
N ASN A 24 -3.78 14.03 -7.99
CA ASN A 24 -4.23 13.90 -9.38
C ASN A 24 -5.63 13.25 -9.40
N ASP A 25 -6.49 13.72 -10.30
CA ASP A 25 -7.86 13.24 -10.43
C ASP A 25 -7.93 11.73 -10.72
N GLY A 26 -8.91 11.06 -10.13
CA GLY A 26 -9.18 9.64 -10.38
C GLY A 26 -8.32 8.65 -9.59
N ILE A 27 -7.37 9.12 -8.76
CA ILE A 27 -6.48 8.28 -7.95
C ILE A 27 -7.09 7.99 -6.57
N TYR A 28 -8.19 7.25 -6.57
CA TYR A 28 -8.87 6.84 -5.34
C TYR A 28 -8.18 5.63 -4.67
N GLY A 29 -8.50 5.37 -3.41
CA GLY A 29 -7.93 4.24 -2.67
C GLY A 29 -7.73 4.47 -1.19
N LYS A 30 -8.18 5.62 -0.65
CA LYS A 30 -8.04 5.95 0.77
C LYS A 30 -8.63 4.89 1.68
N ALA A 31 -9.79 4.32 1.34
CA ALA A 31 -10.42 3.27 2.13
C ALA A 31 -9.53 2.02 2.28
N LEU A 32 -8.83 1.61 1.22
CA LEU A 32 -7.87 0.51 1.27
C LEU A 32 -6.63 0.91 2.10
N ALA A 33 -6.17 2.14 1.98
CA ALA A 33 -5.04 2.65 2.76
C ALA A 33 -5.33 2.70 4.28
N GLU A 34 -6.49 3.21 4.68
CA GLU A 34 -6.94 3.20 6.08
C GLU A 34 -7.16 1.76 6.59
N TYR A 35 -7.71 0.88 5.76
CA TYR A 35 -7.84 -0.54 6.08
C TYR A 35 -6.49 -1.19 6.37
N LEU A 36 -5.50 -1.01 5.49
CA LEU A 36 -4.15 -1.55 5.67
C LEU A 36 -3.43 -0.92 6.86
N GLN A 37 -3.62 0.39 7.10
CA GLN A 37 -3.07 1.07 8.27
C GLN A 37 -3.51 0.37 9.57
N LEU A 38 -4.81 0.06 9.69
CA LEU A 38 -5.38 -0.63 10.84
C LEU A 38 -4.88 -2.08 10.94
N LYS A 39 -4.90 -2.83 9.83
CA LYS A 39 -4.48 -4.24 9.83
C LYS A 39 -3.00 -4.45 10.13
N LEU A 40 -2.15 -3.53 9.71
CA LEU A 40 -0.74 -3.53 10.06
C LEU A 40 -0.54 -3.13 11.53
N ALA A 41 -1.32 -2.17 12.05
CA ALA A 41 -1.27 -1.82 13.48
C ALA A 41 -1.67 -3.00 14.38
N ASP A 42 -2.68 -3.80 14.00
CA ASP A 42 -3.06 -5.05 14.68
C ASP A 42 -1.91 -6.09 14.71
N ARG A 43 -0.91 -5.92 13.84
CA ARG A 43 0.29 -6.75 13.73
C ARG A 43 1.53 -6.03 14.30
N ASP A 44 1.37 -5.12 15.25
CA ASP A 44 2.46 -4.40 15.92
C ASP A 44 3.33 -3.50 15.01
N TYR A 45 2.84 -3.10 13.84
CA TYR A 45 3.47 -2.03 13.05
C TYR A 45 3.12 -0.67 13.63
N VAL A 46 4.05 0.28 13.50
CA VAL A 46 3.76 1.69 13.74
C VAL A 46 3.47 2.37 12.40
N THR A 47 2.19 2.62 12.14
CA THR A 47 1.67 3.21 10.89
C THR A 47 1.10 4.62 11.13
N PRO A 48 1.94 5.65 11.30
CA PRO A 48 1.52 6.92 11.90
C PRO A 48 0.57 7.76 11.04
N PHE A 49 0.58 7.59 9.72
CA PHE A 49 -0.33 8.32 8.84
C PHE A 49 -0.50 7.64 7.47
N VAL A 50 -1.53 8.11 6.78
CA VAL A 50 -1.89 7.81 5.39
C VAL A 50 -1.86 9.13 4.61
N CYS A 51 -1.29 9.14 3.40
CA CYS A 51 -1.34 10.33 2.54
C CYS A 51 -1.61 9.97 1.08
N CYS A 52 -2.24 10.90 0.37
CA CYS A 52 -2.37 10.85 -1.08
C CYS A 52 -1.06 11.34 -1.73
N GLU A 53 -0.61 10.62 -2.75
CA GLU A 53 0.56 10.90 -3.57
C GLU A 53 0.11 11.09 -5.03
N ASP A 54 0.99 11.58 -5.89
CA ASP A 54 0.71 11.81 -7.31
C ASP A 54 0.45 10.52 -8.12
N TRP A 55 0.69 9.36 -7.53
CA TRP A 55 0.50 8.04 -8.15
C TRP A 55 -0.51 7.15 -7.41
N GLY A 56 -0.96 7.51 -6.21
CA GLY A 56 -1.70 6.58 -5.36
C GLY A 56 -1.83 7.03 -3.90
N TRP A 57 -1.94 6.04 -3.02
CA TRP A 57 -1.97 6.23 -1.57
C TRP A 57 -0.77 5.58 -0.91
N TRP A 58 -0.24 6.25 0.12
CA TRP A 58 0.89 5.79 0.91
C TRP A 58 0.49 5.57 2.36
N VAL A 59 0.83 4.39 2.90
CA VAL A 59 0.74 4.09 4.33
C VAL A 59 2.16 4.07 4.89
N GLU A 60 2.51 5.05 5.73
CA GLU A 60 3.86 5.09 6.31
C GLU A 60 4.06 3.98 7.35
N ILE A 61 5.25 3.38 7.39
CA ILE A 61 5.70 2.45 8.43
C ILE A 61 6.99 2.96 9.09
N LYS A 62 6.96 3.19 10.41
CA LYS A 62 8.15 3.59 11.20
C LYS A 62 8.85 2.41 11.89
N SER A 63 8.10 1.37 12.23
CA SER A 63 8.61 0.13 12.80
C SER A 63 7.74 -1.05 12.41
N ALA A 64 8.36 -2.22 12.36
CA ALA A 64 7.73 -3.52 12.15
C ALA A 64 7.89 -4.37 13.43
N PRO A 65 7.22 -5.53 13.55
CA PRO A 65 7.35 -6.45 14.68
C PRO A 65 8.80 -6.67 15.08
N ASN A 66 9.13 -6.33 16.31
CA ASN A 66 10.46 -6.53 16.91
C ASN A 66 11.62 -5.78 16.23
N GLN A 67 11.36 -4.83 15.31
CA GLN A 67 12.43 -4.07 14.65
C GLN A 67 12.03 -2.65 14.20
N ALA A 68 12.88 -1.68 14.52
CA ALA A 68 12.77 -0.33 13.96
C ALA A 68 13.19 -0.29 12.48
N VAL A 69 12.50 0.51 11.66
CA VAL A 69 12.87 0.70 10.25
C VAL A 69 13.82 1.89 10.11
N PRO A 70 15.06 1.72 9.61
CA PRO A 70 16.05 2.79 9.56
C PRO A 70 16.01 3.66 8.29
N PHE A 71 14.94 3.58 7.49
CA PHE A 71 14.75 4.26 6.20
C PHE A 71 13.26 4.58 5.97
N LYS A 72 12.93 5.34 4.92
CA LYS A 72 11.53 5.58 4.53
C LYS A 72 10.91 4.29 4.00
N PHE A 73 9.83 3.85 4.61
CA PHE A 73 9.21 2.57 4.32
C PHE A 73 7.70 2.65 4.52
N GLY A 74 6.95 1.86 3.76
CA GLY A 74 5.50 1.91 3.79
C GLY A 74 4.89 0.97 2.78
N VAL A 75 3.58 1.13 2.55
CA VAL A 75 2.83 0.46 1.48
C VAL A 75 2.44 1.50 0.44
N CYS A 76 2.76 1.21 -0.82
CA CYS A 76 2.23 1.94 -1.97
C CYS A 76 0.96 1.25 -2.45
N ILE A 77 -0.11 2.01 -2.65
CA ILE A 77 -1.42 1.53 -3.05
C ILE A 77 -1.84 2.28 -4.31
N TYR A 78 -2.23 1.53 -5.33
CA TYR A 78 -2.69 2.01 -6.62
C TYR A 78 -4.08 1.46 -6.88
N SER A 79 -4.92 2.21 -7.58
CA SER A 79 -6.22 1.74 -8.07
C SER A 79 -6.30 1.88 -9.57
N ALA A 80 -7.15 1.08 -10.21
CA ALA A 80 -7.61 1.40 -11.55
C ALA A 80 -8.36 2.74 -11.50
N ILE A 81 -8.15 3.60 -12.49
CA ILE A 81 -8.90 4.85 -12.63
C ILE A 81 -10.30 4.47 -13.13
N PRO A 82 -11.39 4.87 -12.43
CA PRO A 82 -12.74 4.68 -12.94
C PRO A 82 -12.88 5.31 -14.32
N THR A 83 -13.39 4.57 -15.30
CA THR A 83 -13.55 5.13 -16.66
C THR A 83 -14.73 6.09 -16.73
N GLU A 84 -14.71 7.06 -17.65
CA GLU A 84 -15.81 8.03 -17.82
C GLU A 84 -17.18 7.35 -18.06
N ASP A 85 -17.18 6.13 -18.61
CA ASP A 85 -18.38 5.32 -18.87
C ASP A 85 -18.96 4.67 -17.61
N GLU A 86 -18.20 4.59 -16.52
CA GLU A 86 -18.64 4.00 -15.25
C GLU A 86 -19.36 5.01 -14.33
N GLY A 87 -19.37 6.29 -14.70
CA GLY A 87 -20.01 7.37 -13.94
C GLY A 87 -19.18 7.83 -12.73
N GLU A 88 -19.33 9.10 -12.35
CA GLU A 88 -18.52 9.79 -11.32
C GLU A 88 -18.58 9.15 -9.91
N ASP A 89 -19.55 8.27 -9.64
CA ASP A 89 -19.80 7.68 -8.31
C ASP A 89 -19.32 6.21 -8.19
N GLN A 90 -18.65 5.64 -9.19
CA GLN A 90 -18.15 4.26 -9.08
C GLN A 90 -16.80 4.21 -8.38
N SER A 91 -16.76 3.44 -7.28
CA SER A 91 -15.54 3.17 -6.55
C SER A 91 -14.65 2.18 -7.31
N PRO A 92 -13.32 2.32 -7.26
CA PRO A 92 -12.43 1.37 -7.90
C PRO A 92 -12.60 -0.02 -7.29
N THR A 93 -12.55 -1.05 -8.14
CA THR A 93 -12.63 -2.44 -7.70
C THR A 93 -11.29 -3.16 -7.78
N ASP A 94 -10.37 -2.67 -8.60
CA ASP A 94 -9.07 -3.27 -8.86
C ASP A 94 -7.96 -2.41 -8.27
N PHE A 95 -7.09 -3.05 -7.49
CA PHE A 95 -6.01 -2.39 -6.77
C PHE A 95 -4.70 -3.15 -6.89
N ALA A 96 -3.58 -2.41 -6.87
CA ALA A 96 -2.24 -2.97 -6.75
C ALA A 96 -1.60 -2.42 -5.48
N CYS A 97 -0.99 -3.30 -4.69
CA CYS A 97 -0.23 -2.93 -3.50
C CYS A 97 1.21 -3.41 -3.65
N THR A 98 2.17 -2.62 -3.18
CA THR A 98 3.56 -3.09 -3.05
C THR A 98 4.24 -2.40 -1.88
N GLU A 99 5.27 -3.04 -1.36
CA GLU A 99 6.16 -2.43 -0.38
C GLU A 99 6.92 -1.24 -0.96
N GLY A 100 6.78 -0.09 -0.29
CA GLY A 100 7.43 1.15 -0.65
C GLY A 100 8.81 1.25 -0.03
N THR A 101 9.86 1.07 -0.82
CA THR A 101 11.26 1.34 -0.43
C THR A 101 11.95 2.19 -1.49
N SER A 102 12.86 3.07 -1.07
CA SER A 102 13.68 3.87 -2.00
C SER A 102 14.75 3.05 -2.77
N GLY A 103 14.81 1.73 -2.56
CA GLY A 103 15.67 0.81 -3.30
C GLY A 103 16.05 -0.43 -2.50
N LEU A 104 16.74 -1.39 -3.15
CA LEU A 104 17.19 -2.64 -2.51
C LEU A 104 18.12 -2.39 -1.32
N ARG A 105 18.89 -1.30 -1.36
CA ARG A 105 19.77 -0.87 -0.27
C ARG A 105 19.53 0.59 0.03
N ASN A 106 19.36 0.91 1.31
CA ASN A 106 19.21 2.29 1.77
C ASN A 106 20.40 2.73 2.60
N TRP A 107 20.86 3.97 2.37
CA TRP A 107 21.89 4.57 3.21
C TRP A 107 21.33 4.88 4.59
N SER A 108 21.95 4.33 5.64
CA SER A 108 21.59 4.67 7.01
C SER A 108 22.65 5.58 7.62
N TRP A 109 22.28 6.83 7.85
CA TRP A 109 23.11 7.79 8.57
C TRP A 109 23.39 7.35 10.01
N LYS A 110 22.49 6.59 10.64
CA LYS A 110 22.69 6.07 12.00
C LYS A 110 23.73 4.95 12.06
N LYS A 111 23.77 4.09 11.04
CA LYS A 111 24.74 2.97 10.97
C LYS A 111 25.96 3.29 10.10
N MET A 112 26.00 4.46 9.47
CA MET A 112 27.04 4.91 8.53
C MET A 112 27.35 3.89 7.43
N ARG A 113 26.32 3.20 6.92
CA ARG A 113 26.45 2.18 5.87
C ARG A 113 25.15 1.99 5.10
N PHE A 114 25.25 1.36 3.93
CA PHE A 114 24.10 0.77 3.24
C PHE A 114 23.54 -0.42 4.03
N ILE A 115 22.23 -0.40 4.24
CA ILE A 115 21.46 -1.49 4.83
C ILE A 115 20.68 -2.17 3.72
N ASP A 116 20.72 -3.50 3.70
CA ASP A 116 19.85 -4.31 2.86
C ASP A 116 18.40 -4.21 3.36
N THR A 117 17.48 -3.85 2.48
CA THR A 117 16.07 -3.64 2.82
C THR A 117 15.23 -4.92 2.72
N ALA A 118 15.78 -5.97 2.09
CA ALA A 118 15.09 -7.22 1.81
C ALA A 118 14.34 -7.84 3.02
N PRO A 119 14.90 -7.84 4.25
CA PRO A 119 14.20 -8.41 5.40
C PRO A 119 12.86 -7.73 5.71
N TRP A 120 12.78 -6.41 5.56
CA TRP A 120 11.55 -5.64 5.81
C TRP A 120 10.57 -5.77 4.65
N THR A 121 11.06 -5.68 3.41
CA THR A 121 10.22 -5.75 2.21
C THR A 121 9.59 -7.12 2.06
N HIS A 122 10.34 -8.20 2.28
CA HIS A 122 9.80 -9.56 2.23
C HIS A 122 8.79 -9.81 3.35
N GLN A 123 9.10 -9.41 4.58
CA GLN A 123 8.17 -9.57 5.70
C GLN A 123 6.84 -8.86 5.42
N LEU A 124 6.90 -7.58 5.03
CA LEU A 124 5.70 -6.80 4.74
C LEU A 124 4.89 -7.42 3.60
N HIS A 125 5.55 -7.90 2.54
CA HIS A 125 4.87 -8.54 1.41
C HIS A 125 4.07 -9.77 1.83
N GLU A 126 4.68 -10.70 2.58
CA GLU A 126 3.99 -11.91 3.06
C GLU A 126 2.85 -11.55 4.01
N GLU A 127 3.04 -10.56 4.88
CA GLU A 127 2.00 -10.14 5.80
C GLU A 127 0.82 -9.41 5.11
N LEU A 128 1.07 -8.66 4.05
CA LEU A 128 0.00 -8.10 3.21
C LEU A 128 -0.81 -9.23 2.54
N LEU A 129 -0.14 -10.26 2.02
CA LEU A 129 -0.83 -11.44 1.48
C LEU A 129 -1.70 -12.10 2.54
N GLU A 130 -1.20 -12.30 3.75
CA GLU A 130 -1.99 -12.86 4.84
C GLU A 130 -3.18 -11.97 5.23
N ILE A 131 -3.02 -10.64 5.25
CA ILE A 131 -4.11 -9.69 5.51
C ILE A 131 -5.23 -9.89 4.47
N PHE A 132 -4.88 -9.96 3.19
CA PHE A 132 -5.85 -10.11 2.12
C PHE A 132 -6.47 -11.51 2.10
N GLN A 133 -5.68 -12.57 2.29
CA GLN A 133 -6.18 -13.95 2.36
C GLN A 133 -7.17 -14.18 3.51
N ALA A 134 -6.99 -13.48 4.63
CA ALA A 134 -7.90 -13.57 5.78
C ALA A 134 -9.23 -12.84 5.56
N ASP A 135 -9.34 -12.00 4.54
CA ASP A 135 -10.51 -11.18 4.25
C ASP A 135 -11.32 -11.75 3.09
N LYS A 136 -12.45 -12.38 3.41
CA LYS A 136 -13.33 -13.05 2.42
C LYS A 136 -13.88 -12.12 1.33
N ASP A 137 -13.86 -10.80 1.56
CA ASP A 137 -14.38 -9.80 0.64
C ASP A 137 -13.27 -9.25 -0.30
N VAL A 138 -12.04 -9.79 -0.19
CA VAL A 138 -10.89 -9.44 -1.02
C VAL A 138 -10.43 -10.67 -1.80
N GLU A 139 -10.40 -10.55 -3.12
CA GLU A 139 -9.85 -11.57 -4.00
C GLU A 139 -8.40 -11.20 -4.38
N ILE A 140 -7.45 -12.11 -4.17
CA ILE A 140 -6.09 -11.94 -4.70
C ILE A 140 -6.08 -12.47 -6.13
N ILE A 141 -5.92 -11.57 -7.10
CA ILE A 141 -5.85 -11.91 -8.52
C ILE A 141 -4.47 -12.51 -8.86
N GLY A 142 -3.40 -11.97 -8.26
CA GLY A 142 -2.06 -12.50 -8.45
C GLY A 142 -0.95 -11.66 -7.82
N THR A 143 0.28 -12.12 -8.03
CA THR A 143 1.50 -11.36 -7.68
C THR A 143 2.40 -11.28 -8.91
N SER A 144 3.01 -10.12 -9.14
CA SER A 144 3.84 -9.85 -10.32
C SER A 144 4.97 -8.86 -10.02
N GLU A 145 6.06 -8.91 -10.78
CA GLU A 145 7.10 -7.86 -10.78
C GLU A 145 6.71 -6.68 -11.68
N GLU A 146 5.78 -6.90 -12.60
CA GLU A 146 5.22 -5.88 -13.48
C GLU A 146 3.98 -5.25 -12.83
N PHE A 147 3.75 -3.96 -13.08
CA PHE A 147 2.58 -3.25 -12.60
C PHE A 147 1.30 -3.85 -13.20
N PRO A 148 0.31 -4.29 -12.39
CA PRO A 148 -0.78 -5.14 -12.87
C PRO A 148 -2.09 -4.40 -13.22
N LEU A 149 -2.11 -3.06 -13.19
CA LEU A 149 -3.29 -2.24 -13.49
C LEU A 149 -3.12 -1.43 -14.78
#